data_AF-V8C7L9-F1
#
_entry.id   AF-V8C7L9-F1
#
_cell.length_a   1.000
_cell.length_b   1.000
_cell.length_c   1.000
_cell.angle_alpha   90.00
_cell.angle_beta   90.00
_cell.angle_gamma   90.00
#
_symmetry.space_group_name_H-M   'P 1'
#
loop_
_entity.id
_entity.type
_entity.pdbx_description
1 polymer ?
#
loop_
_entity_poly.entity_id
_entity_poly.type
_entity_poly.pdbx_seq_one_letter_code
_entity_poly.pdbx_strand_id
1 'polypeptide(L)'
;MASLHLIKPASGSTKDIKRVGRGQGSGMGKTSTRGGKGQTARTGYKTKRGFEGGQQPLQRRLPKVGFASRVQKPYTINVDKIKQVAELSQISIESIHSVHKLPTFARGLDIADSKGTAKISKKTQKKETVSKNTKEVIKKSKKQILVKLIGKGAQSLSSKIKDDRISLSGSNAKHTKSKSSQKDD
;
A
#
# COMPACT_ATOMS: atom_id res chain seq x y z
N MET A 1 -7.25 -31.32 -28.04
CA MET A 1 -8.13 -31.79 -26.95
C MET A 1 -7.30 -32.67 -26.03
N ALA A 2 -7.07 -32.25 -24.78
CA ALA A 2 -6.40 -33.10 -23.80
C ALA A 2 -7.45 -34.01 -23.14
N SER A 3 -7.40 -35.31 -23.44
CA SER A 3 -8.24 -36.32 -22.82
C SER A 3 -7.80 -36.55 -21.37
N LEU A 4 -8.72 -36.93 -20.47
CA LEU A 4 -8.46 -37.07 -19.02
C LEU A 4 -7.20 -37.90 -18.68
N HIS A 5 -6.88 -38.92 -19.47
CA HIS A 5 -5.74 -39.81 -19.25
C HIS A 5 -4.37 -39.20 -19.61
N LEU A 6 -4.32 -38.07 -20.32
CA LEU A 6 -3.09 -37.42 -20.78
C LEU A 6 -2.74 -36.15 -20.00
N ILE A 7 -3.60 -35.74 -19.05
CA ILE A 7 -3.38 -34.54 -18.25
C ILE A 7 -2.19 -34.79 -17.31
N LYS A 8 -1.12 -34.02 -17.49
CA LYS A 8 0.03 -33.99 -16.60
C LYS A 8 0.22 -32.57 -16.07
N PRO A 9 0.56 -32.39 -14.78
CA PRO A 9 0.91 -31.07 -14.28
C PRO A 9 2.16 -30.55 -14.99
N ALA A 10 2.30 -29.22 -15.09
CA ALA A 10 3.54 -28.62 -15.55
C ALA A 10 4.70 -29.06 -14.65
N SER A 11 5.88 -29.27 -15.24
CA SER A 11 7.07 -29.69 -14.50
C SER A 11 7.37 -28.72 -13.34
N GLY A 12 7.45 -29.25 -12.11
CA GLY A 12 7.71 -28.46 -10.90
C GLY A 12 6.47 -27.80 -10.26
N SER A 13 5.28 -27.98 -10.84
CA SER A 13 4.03 -27.48 -10.25
C SER A 13 3.63 -28.22 -8.97
N THR A 14 4.07 -29.47 -8.80
CA THR A 14 3.80 -30.30 -7.62
C THR A 14 5.12 -30.80 -7.03
N LYS A 15 5.14 -30.97 -5.70
CA LYS A 15 6.28 -31.51 -4.95
C LYS A 15 5.78 -32.59 -4.00
N ASP A 16 6.51 -33.70 -3.92
CA ASP A 16 6.18 -34.77 -2.99
C ASP A 16 6.44 -34.35 -1.55
N ILE A 17 5.51 -34.69 -0.66
CA ILE A 17 5.63 -34.42 0.77
C ILE A 17 6.44 -35.52 1.44
N LYS A 18 7.43 -35.13 2.23
CA LYS A 18 8.20 -36.07 3.06
C LYS A 18 7.31 -36.70 4.14
N ARG A 19 7.09 -38.01 4.07
CA ARG A 19 6.38 -38.80 5.08
C ARG A 19 7.37 -39.36 6.12
N VAL A 20 7.37 -38.78 7.32
CA VAL A 20 8.27 -39.20 8.42
C VAL A 20 7.77 -40.48 9.13
N GLY A 21 8.68 -41.19 9.82
CA GLY A 21 8.34 -42.37 10.62
C GLY A 21 8.09 -43.67 9.84
N ARG A 22 8.58 -43.77 8.60
CA ARG A 22 8.36 -44.92 7.70
C ARG A 22 9.63 -45.76 7.50
N GLY A 23 10.19 -46.30 8.58
CA GLY A 23 11.35 -47.18 8.56
C GLY A 23 12.70 -46.48 8.33
N GLN A 24 13.80 -47.20 8.57
CA GLN A 24 15.16 -46.62 8.53
C GLN A 24 15.66 -46.32 7.11
N GLY A 25 15.19 -47.07 6.09
CA GLY A 25 15.58 -46.83 4.69
C GLY A 25 15.24 -45.43 4.17
N SER A 26 14.26 -44.75 4.80
CA SER A 26 13.94 -43.35 4.50
C SER A 26 14.91 -42.33 5.11
N GLY A 27 15.80 -42.73 6.03
CA GLY A 27 16.64 -41.84 6.83
C GLY A 27 15.88 -41.03 7.89
N MET A 28 14.55 -41.21 8.01
CA MET A 28 13.66 -40.38 8.83
C MET A 28 12.72 -41.24 9.70
N GLY A 29 13.11 -42.50 9.93
CA GLY A 29 12.32 -43.49 10.66
C GLY A 29 12.39 -43.30 12.18
N LYS A 30 13.55 -43.60 12.79
CA LYS A 30 13.68 -43.80 14.25
C LYS A 30 13.11 -42.66 15.11
N THR A 31 13.43 -41.42 14.78
CA THR A 31 13.07 -40.24 15.60
C THR A 31 12.20 -39.25 14.84
N SER A 32 11.72 -39.61 13.64
CA SER A 32 10.95 -38.72 12.77
C SER A 32 11.56 -37.31 12.65
N THR A 33 12.89 -37.24 12.57
CA THR A 33 13.69 -35.99 12.51
C THR A 33 13.60 -35.07 13.74
N ARG A 34 13.07 -35.54 14.87
CA ARG A 34 12.95 -34.75 16.11
C ARG A 34 14.17 -34.82 17.02
N GLY A 35 15.14 -35.69 16.71
CA GLY A 35 16.34 -35.89 17.53
C GLY A 35 16.10 -36.80 18.75
N GLY A 36 16.95 -36.64 19.77
CA GLY A 36 16.95 -37.45 20.99
C GLY A 36 15.90 -37.02 22.03
N LYS A 37 16.16 -37.33 23.30
CA LYS A 37 15.27 -36.98 24.41
C LYS A 37 15.38 -35.48 24.72
N GLY A 38 14.26 -34.77 24.73
CA GLY A 38 14.20 -33.34 25.05
C GLY A 38 12.76 -32.82 24.97
N GLN A 39 12.53 -31.57 25.39
CA GLN A 39 11.20 -30.97 25.38
C GLN A 39 10.61 -30.90 23.95
N THR A 40 11.44 -30.58 22.95
CA THR A 40 11.10 -30.50 21.51
C THR A 40 10.66 -31.83 20.89
N ALA A 41 11.14 -32.95 21.43
CA ALA A 41 10.83 -34.28 20.96
C ALA A 41 9.47 -34.79 21.46
N ARG A 42 8.88 -34.16 22.50
CA ARG A 42 7.58 -34.56 23.07
C ARG A 42 6.42 -34.04 22.24
N THR A 43 5.31 -34.77 22.30
CA THR A 43 4.04 -34.38 21.67
C THR A 43 3.51 -33.10 22.32
N GLY A 44 2.93 -32.22 21.50
CA GLY A 44 2.32 -30.97 21.99
C GLY A 44 3.29 -29.86 22.42
N TYR A 45 4.61 -30.07 22.31
CA TYR A 45 5.57 -29.01 22.62
C TYR A 45 5.44 -27.82 21.66
N LYS A 46 5.27 -26.63 22.25
CA LYS A 46 5.30 -25.35 21.55
C LYS A 46 5.92 -24.29 22.46
N THR A 47 7.04 -23.74 22.05
CA THR A 47 7.63 -22.58 22.71
C THR A 47 6.92 -21.32 22.24
N LYS A 48 6.61 -20.39 23.15
CA LYS A 48 6.11 -19.07 22.76
C LYS A 48 7.17 -18.38 21.89
N ARG A 49 6.77 -17.84 20.74
CA ARG A 49 7.68 -17.05 19.89
C ARG A 49 8.25 -15.89 20.70
N GLY A 50 9.57 -15.82 20.83
CA GLY A 50 10.27 -14.81 21.63
C GLY A 50 10.57 -15.21 23.09
N PHE A 51 10.42 -16.48 23.48
CA PHE A 51 10.90 -16.97 24.77
C PHE A 51 12.40 -17.30 24.71
N GLU A 52 13.20 -16.69 25.59
CA GLU A 52 14.66 -16.81 25.65
C GLU A 52 15.13 -17.59 26.91
N GLY A 53 14.38 -18.63 27.32
CA GLY A 53 14.84 -19.55 28.37
C GLY A 53 14.84 -18.99 29.80
N GLY A 54 14.06 -17.94 30.08
CA GLY A 54 14.03 -17.26 31.37
C GLY A 54 14.74 -15.91 31.37
N GLN A 55 15.55 -15.63 30.34
CA GLN A 55 16.06 -14.30 30.08
C GLN A 55 14.92 -13.34 29.71
N GLN A 56 15.02 -12.06 30.10
CA GLN A 56 14.05 -11.05 29.68
C GLN A 56 14.06 -10.94 28.14
N PRO A 57 12.93 -11.14 27.43
CA PRO A 57 12.91 -11.09 25.98
C PRO A 57 13.35 -9.74 25.41
N LEU A 58 13.94 -9.74 24.21
CA LEU A 58 14.44 -8.53 23.55
C LEU A 58 13.42 -7.36 23.52
N GLN A 59 12.14 -7.66 23.27
CA GLN A 59 11.05 -6.68 23.24
C GLN A 59 10.82 -5.93 24.57
N ARG A 60 11.32 -6.46 25.69
CA ARG A 60 11.29 -5.80 27.00
C ARG A 60 12.59 -5.06 27.32
N ARG A 61 13.72 -5.46 26.73
CA ARG A 61 15.02 -4.82 26.93
C ARG A 61 15.12 -3.50 26.16
N LEU A 62 14.60 -3.47 24.94
CA LEU A 62 14.64 -2.29 24.11
C LEU A 62 13.57 -1.27 24.54
N PRO A 63 13.90 0.03 24.58
CA PRO A 63 12.92 1.06 24.88
C PRO A 63 11.87 1.16 23.77
N LYS A 64 10.65 1.58 24.13
CA LYS A 64 9.63 1.95 23.13
C LYS A 64 9.99 3.33 22.58
N VAL A 65 10.28 3.41 21.29
CA VAL A 65 10.70 4.66 20.63
C VAL A 65 9.60 5.17 19.69
N GLY A 66 9.30 6.48 19.79
CA GLY A 66 8.46 7.21 18.83
C GLY A 66 6.95 7.16 19.10
N PHE A 67 6.18 7.66 18.14
CA PHE A 67 4.72 7.65 18.13
C PHE A 67 4.20 7.38 16.70
N ALA A 68 3.01 6.79 16.59
CA ALA A 68 2.32 6.65 15.31
C ALA A 68 1.51 7.92 15.02
N SER A 69 1.82 8.63 13.93
CA SER A 69 1.04 9.80 13.51
C SER A 69 -0.34 9.38 12.99
N ARG A 70 -1.40 10.10 13.38
CA ARG A 70 -2.76 9.92 12.85
C ARG A 70 -2.93 10.54 11.46
N VAL A 71 -1.99 11.38 11.02
CA VAL A 71 -2.05 12.06 9.73
C VAL A 71 -1.71 11.06 8.63
N GLN A 72 -2.69 10.72 7.79
CA GLN A 72 -2.47 9.90 6.61
C GLN A 72 -1.82 10.74 5.51
N LYS A 73 -0.69 10.27 4.99
CA LYS A 73 -0.02 10.91 3.86
C LYS A 73 -0.79 10.62 2.57
N PRO A 74 -0.91 11.61 1.65
CA PRO A 74 -1.60 11.41 0.38
C PRO A 74 -0.87 10.39 -0.51
N TYR A 75 -1.63 9.70 -1.36
CA TYR A 75 -1.06 8.80 -2.36
C TYR A 75 -0.25 9.61 -3.37
N THR A 76 1.02 9.27 -3.51
CA THR A 76 1.97 10.06 -4.30
C THR A 76 2.18 9.43 -5.67
N ILE A 77 2.01 10.22 -6.74
CA ILE A 77 2.21 9.82 -8.14
C ILE A 77 3.33 10.68 -8.73
N ASN A 78 4.34 10.05 -9.32
CA ASN A 78 5.40 10.76 -10.03
C ASN A 78 5.03 10.92 -11.51
N VAL A 79 4.79 12.16 -11.96
CA VAL A 79 4.35 12.46 -13.33
C VAL A 79 5.46 12.31 -14.35
N ASP A 80 6.73 12.38 -13.95
CA ASP A 80 7.88 12.20 -14.84
C ASP A 80 8.01 10.73 -15.26
N LYS A 81 7.61 9.80 -14.37
CA LYS A 81 7.60 8.35 -14.64
C LYS A 81 6.34 7.90 -15.35
N ILE A 82 5.20 8.50 -15.01
CA ILE A 82 3.88 8.13 -15.56
C ILE A 82 3.39 9.27 -16.45
N LYS A 83 3.94 9.32 -17.67
CA LYS A 83 3.63 10.36 -18.66
C LYS A 83 2.14 10.43 -19.02
N GLN A 84 1.47 9.28 -19.01
CA GLN A 84 0.04 9.18 -19.33
C GLN A 84 -0.83 10.06 -18.41
N VAL A 85 -0.43 10.26 -17.15
CA VAL A 85 -1.17 11.14 -16.21
C VAL A 85 -0.95 12.62 -16.55
N ALA A 86 0.20 12.99 -17.12
CA ALA A 86 0.50 14.35 -17.55
C ALA A 86 -0.19 14.73 -18.87
N GLU A 87 -0.40 13.74 -19.75
CA GLU A 87 -1.03 13.88 -21.06
C GLU A 87 -2.56 14.09 -20.97
N LEU A 88 -3.19 13.73 -19.84
CA LEU A 88 -4.62 13.95 -19.62
C LEU A 88 -5.02 15.41 -19.87
N SER A 89 -6.18 15.60 -20.51
CA SER A 89 -6.75 16.93 -20.77
C SER A 89 -7.34 17.56 -19.51
N GLN A 90 -7.95 16.72 -18.65
CA GLN A 90 -8.53 17.11 -17.37
C GLN A 90 -8.09 16.11 -16.30
N ILE A 91 -7.58 16.61 -15.18
CA ILE A 91 -7.08 15.81 -14.07
C ILE A 91 -8.11 15.84 -12.93
N SER A 92 -8.90 14.76 -12.87
CA SER A 92 -9.78 14.35 -11.78
C SER A 92 -9.36 12.97 -11.23
N ILE A 93 -9.82 12.59 -10.04
CA ILE A 93 -9.50 11.27 -9.47
C ILE A 93 -9.99 10.12 -10.38
N GLU A 94 -11.14 10.29 -11.04
CA GLU A 94 -11.70 9.34 -11.99
C GLU A 94 -10.81 9.19 -13.24
N SER A 95 -10.35 10.32 -13.79
CA SER A 95 -9.45 10.31 -14.96
C SER A 95 -8.08 9.70 -14.66
N ILE A 96 -7.58 9.85 -13.43
CA ILE A 96 -6.34 9.19 -13.00
C ILE A 96 -6.57 7.70 -12.84
N HIS A 97 -7.74 7.29 -12.30
CA HIS A 97 -8.05 5.89 -12.06
C HIS A 97 -8.17 5.05 -13.34
N SER A 98 -8.64 5.65 -14.44
CA SER A 98 -8.72 4.96 -15.74
C SER A 98 -7.33 4.65 -16.32
N VAL A 99 -6.36 5.53 -16.09
CA VAL A 99 -4.99 5.39 -16.62
C VAL A 99 -4.07 4.63 -15.66
N HIS A 100 -4.20 4.89 -14.35
CA HIS A 100 -3.31 4.37 -13.32
C HIS A 100 -4.08 3.71 -12.18
N LYS A 101 -3.59 2.56 -11.72
CA LYS A 101 -4.24 1.80 -10.64
C LYS A 101 -4.09 2.52 -9.30
N LEU A 102 -5.16 3.16 -8.86
CA LEU A 102 -5.24 3.79 -7.54
C LEU A 102 -5.67 2.80 -6.45
N PRO A 103 -5.13 2.88 -5.21
CA PRO A 103 -5.66 2.16 -4.06
C PRO A 103 -7.00 2.74 -3.62
N THR A 104 -7.82 1.95 -2.93
CA THR A 104 -9.21 2.31 -2.57
C THR A 104 -9.32 3.65 -1.84
N PHE A 105 -8.44 3.90 -0.86
CA PHE A 105 -8.45 5.16 -0.09
C PHE A 105 -8.15 6.39 -0.95
N ALA A 106 -7.36 6.25 -2.02
CA ALA A 106 -7.01 7.36 -2.91
C ALA A 106 -8.13 7.68 -3.92
N ARG A 107 -9.12 6.79 -4.07
CA ARG A 107 -10.31 7.02 -4.92
C ARG A 107 -11.38 7.83 -4.19
N GLY A 108 -11.26 7.99 -2.88
CA GLY A 108 -12.29 8.66 -2.06
C GLY A 108 -13.58 7.86 -1.92
N LEU A 109 -13.54 6.55 -2.19
CA LEU A 109 -14.63 5.64 -1.81
C LEU A 109 -14.39 5.19 -0.37
N ASP A 110 -15.43 5.27 0.44
CA ASP A 110 -15.40 4.71 1.79
C ASP A 110 -15.31 3.18 1.70
N ILE A 111 -14.69 2.54 2.70
CA ILE A 111 -14.48 1.08 2.73
C ILE A 111 -15.80 0.30 2.57
N ALA A 112 -16.93 0.90 2.97
CA ALA A 112 -18.28 0.35 2.79
C ALA A 112 -18.70 0.19 1.31
N ASP A 113 -18.25 1.06 0.41
CA ASP A 113 -18.63 1.02 -1.01
C ASP A 113 -17.82 0.00 -1.81
N SER A 114 -16.66 -0.41 -1.29
CA SER A 114 -15.77 -1.39 -1.95
C SER A 114 -16.24 -2.85 -1.81
N LYS A 115 -17.14 -3.13 -0.86
CA LYS A 115 -17.73 -4.47 -0.62
C LYS A 115 -19.17 -4.54 -1.14
N GLY A 116 -19.35 -4.40 -2.46
CA GLY A 116 -20.47 -4.99 -3.22
C GLY A 116 -21.88 -4.96 -2.63
N THR A 117 -22.26 -3.94 -1.86
CA THR A 117 -23.64 -3.73 -1.37
C THR A 117 -23.93 -2.23 -1.34
N ALA A 118 -24.15 -1.66 -2.52
CA ALA A 118 -24.57 -0.28 -2.68
C ALA A 118 -25.98 -0.10 -2.07
N LYS A 119 -26.07 0.26 -0.78
CA LYS A 119 -27.25 0.97 -0.26
C LYS A 119 -27.04 2.45 -0.58
N ILE A 120 -27.40 2.83 -1.80
CA ILE A 120 -27.63 4.23 -2.17
C ILE A 120 -28.87 4.67 -1.40
N SER A 121 -28.70 5.00 -0.12
CA SER A 121 -29.68 5.80 0.58
C SER A 121 -29.52 7.21 0.05
N LYS A 122 -30.39 7.58 -0.90
CA LYS A 122 -30.60 8.97 -1.30
C LYS A 122 -31.01 9.73 -0.03
N LYS A 123 -30.05 10.25 0.74
CA LYS A 123 -30.33 11.26 1.76
C LYS A 123 -30.73 12.51 1.01
N THR A 124 -32.04 12.66 0.89
CA THR A 124 -32.80 13.85 0.56
C THR A 124 -32.05 15.07 1.09
N GLN A 125 -31.67 15.98 0.19
CA GLN A 125 -31.09 17.26 0.58
C GLN A 125 -32.17 18.05 1.34
N LYS A 126 -32.24 17.89 2.65
CA LYS A 126 -32.87 18.90 3.50
C LYS A 126 -31.97 20.12 3.41
N LYS A 127 -32.45 21.12 2.68
CA LYS A 127 -31.83 22.42 2.48
C LYS A 127 -31.91 23.19 3.80
N GLU A 128 -31.07 22.81 4.77
CA GLU A 128 -30.90 23.57 6.00
C GLU A 128 -30.11 24.85 5.68
N THR A 129 -30.58 25.97 6.21
CA THR A 129 -30.01 27.31 6.08
C THR A 129 -28.71 27.40 6.89
N VAL A 130 -27.68 26.65 6.50
CA VAL A 130 -26.38 26.65 7.16
C VAL A 130 -25.69 27.99 6.86
N SER A 131 -25.26 28.70 7.91
CA SER A 131 -24.63 30.03 7.82
C SER A 131 -23.37 29.98 6.96
N LYS A 132 -23.01 31.10 6.30
CA LYS A 132 -21.83 31.16 5.41
C LYS A 132 -20.55 30.71 6.14
N ASN A 133 -20.38 31.12 7.40
CA ASN A 133 -19.24 30.74 8.24
C ASN A 133 -19.19 29.23 8.54
N THR A 134 -20.32 28.61 8.87
CA THR A 134 -20.34 27.17 9.20
C THR A 134 -20.06 26.29 7.98
N LYS A 135 -20.53 26.68 6.79
CA LYS A 135 -20.16 26.02 5.53
C LYS A 135 -18.67 26.13 5.23
N GLU A 136 -18.06 27.29 5.46
CA GLU A 136 -16.62 27.50 5.24
C GLU A 136 -15.75 26.69 6.19
N VAL A 137 -16.08 26.62 7.47
CA VAL A 137 -15.37 25.80 8.46
C VAL A 137 -15.44 24.32 8.09
N ILE A 138 -16.61 23.83 7.66
CA ILE A 138 -16.78 22.45 7.17
C ILE A 138 -15.99 22.19 5.88
N LYS A 139 -15.89 23.18 4.99
CA LYS A 139 -15.07 23.10 3.76
C LYS A 139 -13.57 23.05 4.09
N LYS A 140 -13.13 23.80 5.10
CA LYS A 140 -11.74 23.80 5.60
C LYS A 140 -11.37 22.48 6.27
N SER A 141 -12.29 21.89 7.05
CA SER A 141 -12.05 20.62 7.75
C SER A 141 -12.14 19.38 6.84
N LYS A 142 -12.83 19.47 5.70
CA LYS A 142 -12.98 18.37 4.73
C LYS A 142 -11.96 18.36 3.57
N LYS A 143 -11.03 19.32 3.49
CA LYS A 143 -9.98 19.34 2.46
C LYS A 143 -8.87 18.33 2.78
N GLN A 144 -9.19 17.04 2.73
CA GLN A 144 -8.17 16.00 2.77
C GLN A 144 -7.64 15.78 1.35
N ILE A 145 -6.36 16.05 1.16
CA ILE A 145 -5.65 15.72 -0.07
C ILE A 145 -5.52 14.19 -0.11
N LEU A 146 -6.04 13.57 -1.17
CA LEU A 146 -5.97 12.13 -1.39
C LEU A 146 -4.82 11.75 -2.32
N VAL A 147 -4.57 12.58 -3.33
CA VAL A 147 -3.54 12.33 -4.35
C VAL A 147 -2.59 13.52 -4.43
N LYS A 148 -1.29 13.23 -4.50
CA LYS A 148 -0.21 14.19 -4.65
C LYS A 148 0.59 13.88 -5.92
N LEU A 149 0.55 14.77 -6.90
CA LEU A 149 1.36 14.67 -8.11
C LEU A 149 2.73 15.32 -7.89
N ILE A 150 3.81 14.60 -8.21
CA ILE A 150 5.19 15.02 -7.98
C ILE A 150 6.00 14.93 -9.27
N GLY A 151 6.96 15.83 -9.49
CA GLY A 151 7.87 15.82 -10.63
C GLY A 151 8.25 17.23 -11.08
N LYS A 152 9.22 17.34 -12.00
CA LYS A 152 9.65 18.64 -12.54
C LYS A 152 8.55 19.32 -13.37
N GLY A 153 7.66 18.53 -13.97
CA GLY A 153 6.49 19.01 -14.72
C GLY A 153 5.19 19.04 -13.92
N ALA A 154 5.20 18.75 -12.62
CA ALA A 154 3.96 18.65 -11.85
C ALA A 154 3.26 20.02 -11.70
N GLN A 155 4.03 21.10 -11.48
CA GLN A 155 3.46 22.45 -11.27
C GLN A 155 2.80 23.02 -12.54
N SER A 156 3.27 22.65 -13.73
CA SER A 156 2.64 23.06 -15.00
C SER A 156 1.27 22.43 -15.26
N LEU A 157 0.90 21.38 -14.52
CA LEU A 157 -0.40 20.72 -14.65
C LEU A 157 -1.51 21.40 -13.83
N SER A 158 -1.21 22.51 -13.16
CA SER A 158 -2.16 23.24 -12.29
C SER A 158 -3.44 23.65 -13.00
N SER A 159 -3.35 24.09 -14.26
CA SER A 159 -4.51 24.49 -15.07
C SER A 159 -5.44 23.33 -15.45
N LYS A 160 -4.93 22.10 -15.44
CA LYS A 160 -5.68 20.89 -15.81
C LYS A 160 -6.43 20.27 -14.63
N ILE A 161 -6.11 20.64 -13.39
CA ILE A 161 -6.71 20.05 -12.19
C ILE A 161 -8.12 20.61 -11.97
N LYS A 162 -9.09 19.72 -11.82
CA LYS A 162 -10.49 20.06 -11.50
C LYS A 162 -10.97 19.57 -10.13
N ASP A 163 -10.18 18.76 -9.43
CA ASP A 163 -10.56 18.16 -8.15
C ASP A 163 -9.70 18.71 -7.00
N ASP A 164 -10.35 19.32 -6.01
CA ASP A 164 -9.73 19.93 -4.82
C ASP A 164 -8.98 18.92 -3.93
N ARG A 165 -9.18 17.61 -4.14
CA ARG A 165 -8.51 16.53 -3.41
C ARG A 165 -7.14 16.18 -3.99
N ILE A 166 -6.73 16.83 -5.07
CA ILE A 166 -5.45 16.63 -5.74
C ILE A 166 -4.52 17.80 -5.40
N SER A 167 -3.28 17.49 -5.02
CA SER A 167 -2.23 18.49 -4.79
C SER A 167 -1.04 18.29 -5.72
N LEU A 168 -0.33 19.37 -5.99
CA LEU A 168 0.91 19.39 -6.76
C LEU A 168 2.09 19.66 -5.83
N SER A 169 3.20 18.96 -6.03
CA SER A 169 4.48 19.37 -5.43
C SER A 169 5.66 19.07 -6.35
N GLY A 170 6.48 20.06 -6.60
CA GLY A 170 7.67 20.00 -7.45
C GLY A 170 8.15 21.42 -7.68
N SER A 171 9.36 21.64 -8.18
CA SER A 171 9.79 22.97 -8.64
C SER A 171 9.31 23.20 -10.07
N ASN A 172 8.86 24.42 -10.38
CA ASN A 172 8.64 24.84 -11.76
C ASN A 172 9.97 24.69 -12.49
N ALA A 173 9.97 23.99 -13.63
CA ALA A 173 11.13 23.83 -14.49
C ALA A 173 11.54 25.17 -15.15
N LYS A 174 11.98 26.17 -14.36
CA LYS A 174 12.62 27.41 -14.81
C LYS A 174 13.64 27.88 -13.78
N HIS A 175 14.79 27.23 -13.75
CA HIS A 175 16.05 27.86 -13.35
C HIS A 175 17.17 27.26 -14.20
N THR A 176 17.24 27.70 -15.46
CA THR A 176 18.49 27.58 -16.23
C THR A 176 19.45 28.57 -15.59
N LYS A 177 20.40 28.09 -14.78
CA LYS A 177 21.52 28.93 -14.33
C LYS A 177 22.26 29.41 -15.57
N SER A 178 22.19 30.71 -15.88
CA SER A 178 23.10 31.34 -16.82
C SER A 178 24.52 31.13 -16.29
N LYS A 179 25.38 30.49 -17.08
CA LYS A 179 26.82 30.43 -16.79
C LYS A 179 27.35 31.85 -16.84
N SER A 180 27.71 32.44 -15.70
CA SER A 180 28.57 33.61 -15.67
C SER A 180 29.96 33.16 -16.13
N SER A 181 30.37 33.62 -17.31
CA SER A 181 31.74 33.53 -17.79
C SER A 181 32.66 34.31 -16.86
N GLN A 182 33.49 33.62 -16.08
CA GLN A 182 34.66 34.25 -15.46
C GLN A 182 35.69 34.45 -16.57
N LYS A 183 35.98 35.71 -16.88
CA LYS A 183 37.25 36.12 -17.47
C LYS A 183 38.22 36.23 -16.30
N ASP A 184 39.22 35.37 -16.29
CA ASP A 184 40.37 35.51 -15.41
C ASP A 184 41.38 36.40 -16.15
N ASP A 185 41.62 37.60 -15.62
CA ASP A 185 42.82 38.42 -15.86
C ASP A 185 43.83 38.13 -14.75
#